data_AF-A0A937JHM6-F1
#
_entry.id   AF-A0A937JHM6-F1
#
_cell.length_a   1.000
_cell.length_b   1.000
_cell.length_c   1.000
_cell.angle_alpha   90.00
_cell.angle_beta   90.00
_cell.angle_gamma   90.00
#
_symmetry.space_group_name_H-M   'P 1'
#
loop_
_entity.id
_entity.type
_entity.pdbx_description
1 polymer ?
#
loop_
_entity_poly.entity_id
_entity_poly.type
_entity_poly.pdbx_seq_one_letter_code
_entity_poly.pdbx_strand_id
1 'polypeptide(L)'
;MYYSNIRLWRELHACARSLFGHDRFLNIRYEDFVNNPDATQSQITAKFPWLEKQHKFSEYHEHAQLSEKSKVAMRGVRPIGPTSVGAWRKHLGRIVQQQAIHGTMTPDLVGCGYESSPDWEVVLDGVLPDKSNSWYPEKKRFWQRISQPIDASRKIAIYRRKKGLSRISRATNDR
;
A
#
# COMPACT_ATOMS: atom_id res chain seq x y z
N MET A 1 2.28 17.34 9.13
CA MET A 1 1.76 15.95 9.04
C MET A 1 1.37 15.72 7.59
N TYR A 2 1.77 14.61 6.98
CA TYR A 2 1.48 14.31 5.56
C TYR A 2 0.33 13.31 5.50
N TYR A 3 -0.88 13.78 5.20
CA TYR A 3 -2.03 12.91 5.02
C TYR A 3 -2.22 12.49 3.57
N SER A 4 -2.43 11.20 3.36
CA SER A 4 -3.02 10.66 2.13
C SER A 4 -4.55 10.73 2.19
N ASN A 5 -5.23 10.29 1.13
CA ASN A 5 -6.68 10.21 1.06
C ASN A 5 -7.20 8.83 0.64
N ILE A 6 -8.45 8.55 1.01
CA ILE A 6 -9.14 7.26 0.73
C ILE A 6 -9.21 7.00 -0.77
N ARG A 7 -9.46 8.02 -1.60
CA ARG A 7 -9.48 7.86 -3.06
C ARG A 7 -8.18 7.23 -3.57
N LEU A 8 -7.03 7.80 -3.22
CA LEU A 8 -5.74 7.30 -3.67
C LEU A 8 -5.49 5.89 -3.16
N TRP A 9 -5.83 5.61 -1.89
CA TRP A 9 -5.71 4.26 -1.34
C TRP A 9 -6.55 3.25 -2.13
N ARG A 10 -7.83 3.53 -2.40
CA ARG A 10 -8.73 2.65 -3.16
C ARG A 10 -8.24 2.39 -4.57
N GLU A 11 -7.74 3.42 -5.26
CA GLU A 11 -7.17 3.28 -6.59
C GLU A 11 -5.95 2.33 -6.59
N LEU A 12 -5.02 2.53 -5.65
CA LEU A 12 -3.84 1.69 -5.52
C LEU A 12 -4.21 0.26 -5.11
N HIS A 13 -5.16 0.12 -4.18
CA HIS A 13 -5.64 -1.17 -3.72
C HIS A 13 -6.36 -1.93 -4.84
N ALA A 14 -7.17 -1.27 -5.67
CA ALA A 14 -7.81 -1.90 -6.84
C ALA A 14 -6.77 -2.42 -7.85
N CYS A 15 -5.72 -1.64 -8.12
CA CYS A 15 -4.60 -2.11 -8.94
C CYS A 15 -3.90 -3.32 -8.31
N ALA A 16 -3.58 -3.26 -7.01
CA ALA A 16 -2.92 -4.36 -6.31
C ALA A 16 -3.77 -5.64 -6.30
N ARG A 17 -5.09 -5.51 -6.09
CA ARG A 17 -6.04 -6.63 -6.11
C ARG A 17 -6.00 -7.42 -7.42
N SER A 18 -5.80 -6.75 -8.56
CA SER A 18 -5.66 -7.44 -9.86
C SER A 18 -4.43 -8.37 -9.95
N LEU A 19 -3.48 -8.22 -9.03
CA LEU A 19 -2.25 -9.01 -8.94
C LEU A 19 -2.32 -10.09 -7.86
N PHE A 20 -3.42 -10.15 -7.09
CA PHE A 20 -3.55 -11.14 -6.02
C PHE A 20 -3.53 -12.55 -6.61
N GLY A 21 -2.76 -13.44 -5.99
CA GLY A 21 -2.54 -14.81 -6.46
C GLY A 21 -1.48 -14.95 -7.55
N HIS A 22 -1.02 -13.85 -8.17
CA HIS A 22 0.01 -13.92 -9.21
C HIS A 22 1.36 -14.37 -8.61
N ASP A 23 2.10 -15.26 -9.28
CA ASP A 23 3.34 -15.87 -8.74
C ASP A 23 4.43 -14.87 -8.36
N ARG A 24 4.54 -13.78 -9.13
CA ARG A 24 5.47 -12.67 -8.88
C ARG A 24 4.93 -11.58 -7.96
N PHE A 25 3.85 -11.86 -7.23
CA PHE A 25 3.22 -10.92 -6.31
C PHE A 25 3.00 -11.59 -4.95
N LEU A 26 3.34 -10.88 -3.88
CA LEU A 26 3.10 -11.31 -2.50
C LEU A 26 2.48 -10.14 -1.74
N ASN A 27 1.30 -10.36 -1.17
CA ASN A 27 0.67 -9.41 -0.28
C ASN A 27 1.12 -9.68 1.16
N ILE A 28 1.53 -8.65 1.89
CA ILE A 28 1.99 -8.74 3.27
C ILE A 28 1.23 -7.70 4.08
N ARG A 29 0.62 -8.12 5.20
CA ARG A 29 0.03 -7.19 6.16
C ARG A 29 1.15 -6.51 6.94
N TYR A 30 1.07 -5.18 7.01
CA TYR A 30 2.07 -4.39 7.72
C TYR A 30 2.19 -4.81 9.19
N GLU A 31 1.05 -5.08 9.82
CA GLU A 31 0.97 -5.49 11.23
C GLU A 31 1.71 -6.81 11.48
N ASP A 32 1.54 -7.81 10.61
CA ASP A 32 2.24 -9.09 10.73
C ASP A 32 3.76 -8.87 10.59
N PHE A 33 4.17 -8.03 9.64
CA PHE A 33 5.58 -7.71 9.42
C PHE A 33 6.23 -7.01 10.62
N VAL A 34 5.57 -6.02 11.22
CA VAL A 34 6.19 -5.30 12.35
C VAL A 34 6.12 -6.04 13.67
N ASN A 35 5.19 -6.99 13.82
CA ASN A 35 5.13 -7.85 15.00
C ASN A 35 6.06 -9.07 14.88
N ASN A 36 6.23 -9.62 13.68
CA ASN A 36 7.07 -10.79 13.45
C ASN A 36 7.88 -10.67 12.14
N PRO A 37 8.90 -9.80 12.12
CA PRO A 37 9.63 -9.48 10.90
C PRO A 37 10.35 -10.70 10.29
N ASP A 38 10.86 -11.60 11.12
CA ASP A 38 11.60 -12.78 10.66
C ASP A 38 10.67 -13.88 10.11
N ALA A 39 9.44 -14.00 10.61
CA ALA A 39 8.43 -14.85 10.00
C ALA A 39 8.01 -14.31 8.62
N THR A 40 7.81 -12.99 8.49
CA THR A 40 7.55 -12.36 7.19
C THR A 40 8.72 -12.56 6.23
N GLN A 41 9.96 -12.45 6.70
CA GLN A 41 11.14 -12.76 5.89
C GLN A 41 11.09 -14.20 5.36
N SER A 42 10.73 -15.15 6.22
CA SER A 42 10.61 -16.57 5.86
C SER A 42 9.52 -16.79 4.80
N GLN A 43 8.38 -16.10 4.91
CA GLN A 43 7.33 -16.13 3.89
C GLN A 43 7.81 -15.59 2.54
N ILE A 44 8.59 -14.49 2.55
CA ILE A 44 9.17 -13.90 1.34
C ILE A 44 10.12 -14.88 0.66
N THR A 45 11.05 -15.49 1.41
CA THR A 45 12.03 -16.44 0.86
C THR A 45 11.36 -17.72 0.35
N ALA A 46 10.28 -18.16 1.01
CA ALA A 46 9.50 -19.31 0.54
C ALA A 46 8.76 -19.01 -0.78
N LYS A 47 8.20 -17.80 -0.94
CA LYS A 47 7.51 -17.37 -2.16
C LYS A 47 8.48 -17.10 -3.31
N PHE A 48 9.67 -16.59 -3.00
CA PHE A 48 10.69 -16.18 -3.97
C PHE A 48 12.03 -16.87 -3.66
N PRO A 49 12.20 -18.15 -4.04
CA PRO A 49 13.35 -18.97 -3.62
C PRO A 49 14.70 -18.52 -4.20
N TRP A 50 14.70 -17.61 -5.18
CA TRP A 50 15.92 -16.99 -5.70
C TRP A 50 16.44 -15.82 -4.84
N LEU A 51 15.75 -15.47 -3.75
CA LEU A 51 16.23 -14.46 -2.80
C LEU A 51 17.14 -15.09 -1.76
N GLU A 52 18.35 -14.53 -1.63
CA GLU A 52 19.30 -14.92 -0.60
C GLU A 52 19.14 -14.04 0.65
N LYS A 53 18.94 -14.68 1.80
CA LYS A 53 18.90 -14.00 3.10
C LYS A 53 20.30 -13.57 3.51
N GLN A 54 20.51 -12.27 3.67
CA GLN A 54 21.77 -11.69 4.15
C GLN A 54 21.81 -11.57 5.68
N HIS A 55 20.78 -10.93 6.25
CA HIS A 55 20.61 -10.74 7.70
C HIS A 55 19.15 -10.97 8.09
N LYS A 56 18.86 -11.11 9.39
CA LYS A 56 17.47 -11.13 9.85
C LYS A 56 16.81 -9.75 9.67
N PHE A 57 15.50 -9.72 9.52
CA PHE A 57 14.79 -8.45 9.43
C PHE A 57 14.74 -7.75 10.79
N SER A 58 14.66 -8.51 11.89
CA SER A 58 14.79 -7.97 13.26
C SER A 58 16.10 -7.20 13.47
N GLU A 59 17.20 -7.67 12.88
CA GLU A 59 18.55 -7.09 12.93
C GLU A 59 18.79 -5.98 11.88
N TYR A 60 17.76 -5.57 11.11
CA TYR A 60 17.93 -4.56 10.05
C TYR A 60 18.62 -3.29 10.54
N HIS A 61 18.28 -2.84 11.75
CA HIS A 61 18.81 -1.61 12.31
C HIS A 61 20.30 -1.65 12.67
N GLU A 62 20.88 -2.85 12.79
CA GLU A 62 22.29 -3.07 13.10
C GLU A 62 23.14 -3.12 11.81
N HIS A 63 22.57 -3.59 10.71
CA HIS A 63 23.29 -3.85 9.46
C HIS A 63 22.99 -2.86 8.34
N ALA A 64 21.92 -2.05 8.45
CA ALA A 64 21.50 -1.16 7.38
C ALA A 64 22.51 -0.03 7.12
N GLN A 65 23.12 -0.05 5.93
CA GLN A 65 23.90 1.08 5.42
C GLN A 65 23.00 1.99 4.59
N LEU A 66 22.45 3.02 5.23
CA LEU A 66 21.60 4.00 4.57
C LEU A 66 22.40 5.08 3.82
N SER A 67 21.92 5.45 2.63
CA SER A 67 22.34 6.68 1.97
C SER A 67 22.00 7.91 2.81
N GLU A 68 22.72 9.02 2.62
CA GLU A 68 22.48 10.25 3.38
C GLU A 68 21.05 10.78 3.19
N LYS A 69 20.52 10.69 1.96
CA LYS A 69 19.12 11.04 1.67
C LYS A 69 18.14 10.18 2.47
N SER A 70 18.40 8.88 2.58
CA SER A 70 17.57 7.96 3.35
C SER A 70 17.63 8.26 4.84
N LYS A 71 18.81 8.57 5.39
CA LYS A 71 18.97 8.95 6.81
C LYS A 71 18.15 10.18 7.17
N VAL A 72 18.19 11.22 6.33
CA VAL A 72 17.40 12.44 6.52
C VAL A 72 15.90 12.14 6.46
N ALA A 73 15.45 11.36 5.46
CA ALA A 73 14.04 11.02 5.29
C ALA A 73 13.49 10.16 6.44
N MET A 74 14.26 9.19 6.91
CA MET A 74 13.86 8.24 7.95
C MET A 74 14.11 8.76 9.37
N ARG A 75 14.83 9.89 9.52
CA ARG A 75 15.32 10.40 10.81
C ARG A 75 16.10 9.35 11.59
N GLY A 76 17.02 8.68 10.89
CA GLY A 76 17.83 7.56 11.40
C GLY A 76 17.24 6.18 11.15
N VAL A 77 17.97 5.15 11.58
CA VAL A 77 17.54 3.74 11.52
C VAL A 77 17.01 3.34 12.89
N ARG A 78 15.86 2.67 12.94
CA ARG A 78 15.23 2.20 14.18
C ARG A 78 14.96 0.70 14.08
N PRO A 79 14.94 -0.01 15.22
CA PRO A 79 14.44 -1.38 15.25
C PRO A 79 13.03 -1.46 14.66
N ILE A 80 12.76 -2.56 13.95
CA ILE A 80 11.41 -2.86 13.47
C ILE A 80 10.55 -3.20 14.69
N GLY A 81 9.37 -2.61 14.77
CA GLY A 81 8.44 -2.91 15.85
C GLY A 81 7.06 -2.26 15.65
N PRO A 82 6.03 -2.73 16.37
CA PRO A 82 4.64 -2.34 16.15
C PRO A 82 4.27 -0.97 16.70
N THR A 83 5.24 -0.08 16.95
CA THR A 83 5.05 1.23 17.60
C THR A 83 4.02 2.14 16.92
N SER A 84 3.82 1.99 15.60
CA SER A 84 2.86 2.77 14.82
C SER A 84 1.50 2.10 14.65
N VAL A 85 1.35 0.84 15.07
CA VAL A 85 0.08 0.11 14.98
C VAL A 85 -0.93 0.79 15.90
N GLY A 86 -2.10 1.12 15.35
CA GLY A 86 -3.15 1.83 16.09
C GLY A 86 -2.93 3.33 16.29
N ALA A 87 -1.81 3.91 15.82
CA ALA A 87 -1.55 5.35 15.92
C ALA A 87 -2.61 6.20 15.20
N TRP A 88 -3.32 5.61 14.23
CA TRP A 88 -4.46 6.24 13.55
C TRP A 88 -5.57 6.71 14.50
N ARG A 89 -5.71 6.08 15.68
CA ARG A 89 -6.70 6.49 16.71
C ARG A 89 -6.45 7.89 17.27
N LYS A 90 -5.25 8.45 17.06
CA LYS A 90 -4.96 9.86 17.38
C LYS A 90 -5.51 10.83 16.34
N HIS A 91 -6.06 10.33 15.24
CA HIS A 91 -6.49 11.08 14.07
C HIS A 91 -7.92 10.74 13.64
N LEU A 92 -8.82 10.45 14.58
CA LEU A 92 -10.21 10.08 14.28
C LEU A 92 -10.95 11.15 13.47
N GLY A 93 -10.76 12.43 13.79
CA GLY A 93 -11.37 13.53 13.04
C GLY A 93 -10.97 13.53 11.56
N ARG A 94 -9.76 13.05 11.24
CA ARG A 94 -9.31 12.90 9.87
C ARG A 94 -10.05 11.76 9.15
N ILE A 95 -10.32 10.65 9.85
CA ILE A 95 -11.10 9.53 9.31
C ILE A 95 -12.54 9.98 9.03
N VAL A 96 -13.17 10.68 9.97
CA VAL A 96 -14.51 11.26 9.79
C VAL A 96 -14.57 12.15 8.55
N GLN A 97 -13.61 13.08 8.41
CA GLN A 97 -13.56 13.98 7.25
C GLN A 97 -13.39 13.22 5.93
N GLN A 98 -12.55 12.19 5.90
CA GLN A 98 -12.32 11.40 4.69
C GLN A 98 -13.55 10.55 4.33
N GLN A 99 -14.24 9.97 5.31
CA GLN A 99 -15.49 9.25 5.07
C GLN A 99 -16.61 10.16 4.57
N ALA A 100 -16.68 11.41 5.06
CA ALA A 100 -17.63 12.40 4.55
C ALA A 100 -17.41 12.73 3.05
N ILE A 101 -16.17 12.67 2.57
CA ILE A 101 -15.84 12.97 1.16
C ILE A 101 -15.95 11.72 0.27
N HIS A 102 -15.50 10.57 0.75
CA HIS A 102 -15.31 9.36 -0.06
C HIS A 102 -16.28 8.23 0.27
N GLY A 103 -17.17 8.42 1.25
CA GLY A 103 -18.02 7.36 1.79
C GLY A 103 -17.29 6.48 2.82
N THR A 104 -18.06 5.60 3.47
CA THR A 104 -17.55 4.70 4.52
C THR A 104 -16.36 3.87 4.06
N MET A 105 -15.42 3.61 4.98
CA MET A 105 -14.29 2.70 4.79
C MET A 105 -14.63 1.23 5.12
N THR A 106 -15.80 0.96 5.70
CA THR A 106 -16.17 -0.38 6.19
C THR A 106 -16.01 -1.49 5.13
N PRO A 107 -16.49 -1.34 3.88
CA PRO A 107 -16.28 -2.37 2.86
C PRO A 107 -14.81 -2.66 2.56
N ASP A 108 -13.96 -1.64 2.66
CA ASP A 108 -12.52 -1.76 2.44
C ASP A 108 -11.85 -2.53 3.59
N LEU A 109 -12.19 -2.19 4.83
CA LEU A 109 -11.65 -2.83 6.04
C LEU A 109 -12.08 -4.29 6.15
N VAL A 110 -13.36 -4.58 5.86
CA VAL A 110 -13.89 -5.95 5.80
C VAL A 110 -13.23 -6.74 4.68
N GLY A 111 -13.11 -6.14 3.49
CA GLY A 111 -12.45 -6.78 2.34
C GLY A 111 -10.98 -7.10 2.57
N CYS A 112 -10.30 -6.34 3.43
CA CYS A 112 -8.92 -6.61 3.85
C CYS A 112 -8.79 -7.50 5.09
N GLY A 113 -9.90 -7.91 5.72
CA GLY A 113 -9.90 -8.73 6.93
C GLY A 113 -9.43 -8.00 8.19
N TYR A 114 -9.53 -6.66 8.23
CA TYR A 114 -9.27 -5.87 9.43
C TYR A 114 -10.48 -5.81 10.35
N GLU A 115 -11.68 -5.76 9.78
CA GLU A 115 -12.95 -5.71 10.52
C GLU A 115 -13.89 -6.78 9.99
N SER A 116 -14.88 -7.16 10.80
CA SER A 116 -15.91 -8.14 10.41
C SER A 116 -17.28 -7.50 10.14
N SER A 117 -17.50 -6.29 10.65
CA SER A 117 -18.76 -5.57 10.59
C SER A 117 -18.50 -4.05 10.59
N PRO A 118 -19.54 -3.23 10.37
CA PRO A 118 -19.46 -1.77 10.54
C PRO A 118 -19.30 -1.30 12.00
N ASP A 119 -19.34 -2.19 12.99
CA ASP A 119 -19.40 -1.82 14.42
C ASP A 119 -18.21 -0.98 14.89
N TRP A 120 -17.07 -1.10 14.20
CA TRP A 120 -15.89 -0.25 14.47
C TRP A 120 -16.19 1.24 14.31
N GLU A 121 -17.18 1.62 13.49
CA GLU A 121 -17.55 3.02 13.25
C GLU A 121 -18.02 3.74 14.52
N VAL A 122 -18.44 3.01 15.56
CA VAL A 122 -18.81 3.57 16.88
C VAL A 122 -17.69 4.42 17.47
N VAL A 123 -16.41 4.14 17.18
CA VAL A 123 -15.29 4.96 17.67
C VAL A 123 -15.25 6.37 17.04
N LEU A 124 -16.05 6.61 16.01
CA LEU A 124 -16.15 7.88 15.30
C LEU A 124 -17.35 8.72 15.77
N ASP A 125 -18.24 8.16 16.59
CA ASP A 125 -19.44 8.86 17.05
C ASP A 125 -19.08 10.10 17.86
N GLY A 126 -19.69 11.24 17.49
CA GLY A 126 -19.42 12.53 18.12
C GLY A 126 -18.05 13.16 17.83
N VAL A 127 -17.21 12.53 16.99
CA VAL A 127 -15.90 13.08 16.63
C VAL A 127 -16.03 14.17 15.57
N LEU A 128 -15.46 15.35 15.83
CA LEU A 128 -15.46 16.46 14.89
C LEU A 128 -14.50 16.22 13.71
N PRO A 129 -14.89 16.56 12.46
CA PRO A 129 -14.05 16.36 11.29
C PRO A 129 -12.84 17.30 11.26
N ASP A 130 -11.65 16.75 11.00
CA ASP A 130 -10.44 17.52 10.71
C ASP A 130 -10.43 17.95 9.24
N LYS A 131 -10.63 19.26 9.01
CA LYS A 131 -10.72 19.87 7.68
C LYS A 131 -9.37 20.16 7.03
N SER A 132 -8.26 19.69 7.62
CA SER A 132 -6.92 19.83 7.04
C SER A 132 -6.84 19.19 5.65
N ASN A 133 -6.10 19.82 4.74
CA ASN A 133 -5.94 19.31 3.39
C ASN A 133 -5.05 18.06 3.34
N SER A 134 -5.44 17.12 2.47
CA SER A 134 -4.55 16.05 2.01
C SER A 134 -3.38 16.61 1.21
N TRP A 135 -2.25 15.90 1.20
CA TRP A 135 -1.17 16.17 0.26
C TRP A 135 -1.61 15.92 -1.20
N TYR A 136 -2.36 14.85 -1.43
CA TYR A 136 -2.92 14.53 -2.73
C TYR A 136 -4.34 15.11 -2.87
N PRO A 137 -4.77 15.53 -4.07
CA PRO A 137 -6.10 16.07 -4.25
C PRO A 137 -7.18 15.02 -3.97
N GLU A 138 -8.29 15.44 -3.37
CA GLU A 138 -9.42 14.56 -3.05
C GLU A 138 -10.10 14.03 -4.31
N LYS A 139 -10.14 14.83 -5.39
CA LYS A 139 -10.72 14.43 -6.68
C LYS A 139 -9.67 14.57 -7.79
N LYS A 140 -9.61 13.60 -8.70
CA LYS A 140 -8.84 13.76 -9.94
C LYS A 140 -9.52 14.79 -10.83
N ARG A 141 -8.72 15.66 -11.45
CA ARG A 141 -9.22 16.53 -12.52
C ARG A 141 -9.67 15.66 -13.69
N PHE A 142 -10.68 16.12 -14.43
CA PHE A 142 -11.22 15.40 -15.60
C PHE A 142 -10.11 14.97 -16.57
N TRP A 143 -9.22 15.88 -16.95
CA TRP A 143 -8.09 15.58 -17.84
C TRP A 143 -7.13 14.52 -17.30
N GLN A 144 -6.92 14.46 -15.98
CA GLN A 144 -6.07 13.43 -15.36
C GLN A 144 -6.71 12.04 -15.44
N ARG A 145 -8.04 11.95 -15.42
CA ARG A 145 -8.75 10.66 -15.58
C ARG A 145 -8.55 10.09 -16.99
N ILE A 146 -8.41 10.96 -17.99
CA ILE A 146 -8.20 10.57 -19.39
C ILE A 146 -6.70 10.34 -19.69
N SER A 147 -5.82 11.21 -19.22
CA SER A 147 -4.41 11.16 -19.59
C SER A 147 -3.62 10.05 -18.89
N GLN A 148 -3.98 9.67 -17.66
CA GLN A 148 -3.26 8.65 -16.90
C GLN A 148 -3.26 7.26 -17.57
N PRO A 149 -4.40 6.71 -18.05
CA PRO A 149 -4.40 5.45 -18.78
C PRO A 149 -3.56 5.49 -20.07
N ILE A 150 -3.60 6.63 -20.77
CA ILE A 150 -2.82 6.82 -22.01
C ILE A 150 -1.33 6.83 -21.71
N ASP A 151 -0.90 7.60 -20.71
CA ASP A 151 0.50 7.66 -20.28
C ASP A 151 1.01 6.31 -19.76
N ALA A 152 0.21 5.60 -18.97
CA ALA A 152 0.55 4.25 -18.51
C ALA A 152 0.73 3.28 -19.69
N SER A 153 -0.20 3.30 -20.66
CA SER A 153 -0.12 2.47 -21.87
C SER A 153 1.11 2.81 -22.71
N ARG A 154 1.43 4.11 -22.85
CA ARG A 154 2.63 4.58 -23.54
C ARG A 154 3.91 4.08 -22.85
N LYS A 155 3.99 4.18 -21.52
CA LYS A 155 5.14 3.69 -20.73
C LYS A 155 5.33 2.18 -20.89
N ILE A 156 4.24 1.41 -20.85
CA ILE A 156 4.27 -0.03 -21.08
C ILE A 156 4.75 -0.34 -22.51
N ALA A 157 4.26 0.38 -23.51
CA ALA A 157 4.68 0.20 -24.90
C ALA A 157 6.18 0.50 -25.09
N ILE A 158 6.67 1.59 -24.49
CA ILE A 158 8.11 1.94 -24.50
C ILE A 158 8.93 0.84 -23.82
N TYR A 159 8.49 0.35 -22.66
CA TYR A 159 9.16 -0.73 -21.94
C TYR A 159 9.22 -2.02 -22.79
N ARG A 160 8.10 -2.43 -23.38
CA ARG A 160 8.02 -3.61 -24.26
C ARG A 160 8.96 -3.48 -25.46
N ARG A 161 8.98 -2.32 -26.10
CA ARG A 161 9.90 -2.02 -27.21
C ARG A 161 11.36 -2.12 -26.79
N LYS A 162 11.73 -1.52 -25.65
CA LYS A 162 13.10 -1.59 -25.10
C LYS A 162 13.54 -3.02 -24.76
N LYS A 163 12.60 -3.89 -24.39
CA LYS A 163 12.86 -5.28 -24.00
C LYS A 163 12.65 -6.30 -25.14
N GLY A 164 12.34 -5.85 -26.35
CA GLY A 164 12.06 -6.75 -27.48
C GLY A 164 10.83 -7.65 -27.27
N LEU A 165 9.94 -7.29 -26.35
CA LEU A 165 8.73 -8.05 -26.05
C LEU A 165 7.64 -7.67 -27.06
N SER A 166 7.53 -8.42 -28.17
CA SER A 166 6.38 -8.31 -29.07
C SER A 166 5.13 -8.88 -28.38
N ARG A 167 3.93 -8.50 -28.87
CA ARG A 167 2.65 -9.02 -28.37
C ARG A 167 2.70 -10.56 -28.38
N ILE A 168 2.87 -11.17 -27.20
CA ILE A 168 2.45 -12.56 -27.03
C ILE A 168 0.94 -12.54 -27.26
N SER A 169 0.52 -13.18 -28.35
CA SER A 169 -0.87 -13.51 -28.65
C SER A 169 -1.53 -14.02 -27.39
N ARG A 170 -2.80 -13.63 -27.15
CA ARG A 170 -3.63 -14.31 -26.16
C ARG A 170 -3.48 -15.80 -26.43
N ALA A 171 -2.92 -16.53 -25.46
CA ALA A 171 -3.00 -17.97 -25.47
C ALA A 171 -4.50 -18.28 -25.53
N THR A 172 -4.88 -18.89 -26.65
CA THR A 172 -6.13 -19.58 -26.88
C THR A 172 -6.39 -20.45 -25.65
N ASN A 173 -7.48 -20.16 -24.95
CA ASN A 173 -8.09 -21.09 -24.03
C ASN A 173 -8.77 -22.14 -24.93
N ASP A 174 -8.03 -23.16 -25.31
CA ASP A 174 -8.56 -24.36 -25.94
C ASP A 174 -8.39 -25.52 -24.95
N ARG A 175 -9.54 -26.09 -24.61
CA ARG A 175 -9.85 -27.29 -23.81
C ARG A 175 -9.90 -27.15 -22.29
#